data_AF-A0A963Q0L8-F1
#
_entry.id   AF-A0A963Q0L8-F1
#
_cell.length_a   1.000
_cell.length_b   1.000
_cell.length_c   1.000
_cell.angle_alpha   90.00
_cell.angle_beta   90.00
_cell.angle_gamma   90.00
#
_symmetry.space_group_name_H-M   'P 1'
#
loop_
_entity.id
_entity.type
_entity.pdbx_description
1 polymer ?
#
loop_
_entity_poly.entity_id
_entity_poly.type
_entity_poly.pdbx_seq_one_letter_code
_entity_poly.pdbx_strand_id
1 'polypeptide(L)' 'KNWEFDASGFMRRRFASINDLPIPADQRLFHWPLGRRPDDHPGLSELGL' A
#
# COMPACT_ATOMS: atom_id res chain seq x y z
N LYS A 1 8.19 12.98 4.82
CA LYS A 1 7.03 13.90 4.65
C LYS A 1 6.54 13.82 3.20
N ASN A 2 5.99 12.67 2.81
CA ASN A 2 5.63 12.42 1.40
C ASN A 2 4.24 12.95 1.05
N TRP A 3 3.42 13.23 2.06
CA TRP A 3 2.12 13.87 1.92
C TRP A 3 2.08 15.16 2.73
N GLU A 4 1.38 16.15 2.19
CA GLU A 4 0.98 17.36 2.87
C GLU A 4 -0.52 17.57 2.68
N PHE A 5 -1.20 17.98 3.75
CA PHE A 5 -2.64 18.22 3.77
C PHE A 5 -2.92 19.68 4.14
N ASP A 6 -4.04 20.22 3.65
CA ASP A 6 -4.56 21.52 4.08
C ASP A 6 -5.36 21.43 5.38
N ALA A 7 -5.88 22.56 5.85
CA ALA A 7 -6.65 22.64 7.09
C ALA A 7 -7.99 21.87 7.06
N SER A 8 -8.50 21.53 5.87
CA SER A 8 -9.71 20.74 5.70
C SER A 8 -9.41 19.24 5.58
N GLY A 9 -8.14 18.85 5.62
CA GLY A 9 -7.69 17.46 5.49
C GLY A 9 -7.53 16.99 4.05
N PHE A 10 -7.63 17.87 3.04
CA PHE A 10 -7.38 17.50 1.65
C PHE A 10 -5.88 17.47 1.37
N MET A 11 -5.44 16.47 0.60
CA MET A 11 -4.04 16.34 0.21
C MET A 11 -3.66 17.47 -0.76
N ARG A 12 -2.73 18.34 -0.35
CA ARG A 12 -2.21 19.45 -1.15
C ARG A 12 -0.97 19.05 -1.95
N ARG A 13 -0.11 18.19 -1.40
CA ARG A 13 1.10 17.70 -2.09
C ARG A 13 1.28 16.20 -1.85
N ARG A 14 1.67 15.49 -2.91
CA ARG A 14 1.98 14.06 -2.89
C ARG A 14 3.29 13.81 -3.63
N PHE A 15 4.29 13.34 -2.90
CA PHE A 15 5.54 12.84 -3.45
C PHE A 15 5.60 11.34 -3.24
N ALA A 16 5.54 10.57 -4.32
CA ALA A 16 5.66 9.12 -4.27
C ALA A 16 6.75 8.67 -5.25
N SER A 17 7.61 7.78 -4.77
CA SER A 17 8.57 7.07 -5.60
C SER A 17 8.36 5.58 -5.33
N ILE A 18 8.22 4.80 -6.39
CA ILE A 18 7.87 3.39 -6.35
C ILE A 18 8.82 2.69 -7.32
N ASN A 19 9.32 1.53 -6.92
CA ASN A 19 10.17 0.69 -7.76
C ASN A 19 9.45 -0.62 -8.06
N ASP A 20 9.60 -1.11 -9.28
CA ASP A 20 9.09 -2.41 -9.68
C ASP A 20 10.13 -3.49 -9.42
N LEU A 21 9.70 -4.62 -8.85
CA LEU A 21 10.51 -5.81 -8.66
C LEU A 21 9.80 -7.00 -9.32
N PRO A 22 10.39 -7.63 -10.35
CA PRO A 22 9.80 -8.82 -10.95
C PRO A 22 9.70 -9.96 -9.93
N ILE A 23 8.53 -10.60 -9.88
CA ILE A 23 8.28 -11.78 -9.05
C ILE A 23 7.49 -12.85 -9.84
N PRO A 24 7.71 -14.14 -9.55
CA PRO A 24 6.84 -15.20 -10.03
C PRO A 24 5.48 -15.19 -9.31
N ALA A 25 4.48 -15.85 -9.90
CA ALA A 25 3.09 -15.81 -9.42
C ALA A 25 2.89 -16.43 -8.03
N ASP A 26 3.73 -17.39 -7.65
CA ASP A 26 3.73 -18.08 -6.36
C ASP A 26 4.30 -17.24 -5.21
N GLN A 27 4.98 -16.13 -5.51
CA GLN A 27 5.48 -15.17 -4.51
C GLN A 27 4.52 -14.01 -4.24
N ARG A 28 3.30 -14.04 -4.79
CA ARG A 28 2.27 -13.08 -4.44
C ARG A 28 1.89 -13.25 -2.96
N LEU A 29 1.77 -12.14 -2.23
CA LEU A 29 1.39 -12.15 -0.81
C LEU A 29 -0.02 -11.60 -0.55
N PHE A 30 -0.66 -11.02 -1.57
CA PHE A 30 -1.95 -10.35 -1.45
C PHE A 30 -3.05 -11.19 -2.11
N HIS A 31 -3.86 -11.87 -1.28
CA HIS A 31 -4.90 -12.80 -1.72
C HIS A 31 -6.26 -12.44 -1.13
N TRP A 32 -7.02 -11.59 -1.84
CA TRP A 32 -8.42 -11.31 -1.53
C TRP A 32 -9.16 -10.86 -2.79
N PRO A 33 -10.51 -10.87 -2.81
CA PRO A 33 -11.29 -10.31 -3.93
C PRO A 33 -10.96 -8.83 -4.15
N LEU A 34 -10.97 -8.35 -5.41
CA LEU A 34 -10.67 -6.95 -5.72
C LEU A 34 -11.58 -5.98 -4.92
N GLY A 35 -10.97 -5.06 -4.19
CA GLY A 35 -11.66 -4.13 -3.31
C GLY A 35 -10.92 -3.88 -2.00
N ARG A 36 -11.68 -3.60 -0.93
CA ARG A 36 -11.15 -3.36 0.41
C ARG A 36 -10.40 -4.60 0.92
N ARG A 37 -9.19 -4.40 1.47
CA ARG A 37 -8.44 -5.43 2.20
C ARG A 37 -9.30 -5.91 3.40
N PRO A 38 -9.45 -7.23 3.63
CA PRO A 38 -10.07 -7.76 4.84
C PRO A 38 -9.38 -7.27 6.13
N ASP A 39 -10.13 -7.10 7.21
CA ASP A 39 -9.59 -6.57 8.47
C ASP A 39 -8.58 -7.51 9.14
N ASP A 40 -8.74 -8.81 8.91
CA ASP A 40 -7.93 -9.90 9.44
C ASP A 40 -6.72 -10.27 8.56
N HIS A 41 -6.64 -9.74 7.33
CA HIS A 41 -5.48 -9.97 6.47
C HIS A 41 -4.26 -9.24 7.02
N PRO A 42 -3.07 -9.86 7.10
CA PRO A 42 -1.88 -9.23 7.63
C PRO A 42 -1.51 -7.92 6.90
N GLY A 43 -0.99 -6.95 7.67
CA GLY A 43 -0.43 -5.70 7.16
C GLY A 43 1.00 -5.86 6.63
N LEU A 44 1.59 -4.76 6.14
CA LEU A 44 2.93 -4.79 5.50
C LEU A 44 4.03 -5.36 6.41
N SER A 45 4.09 -4.90 7.67
CA SER A 45 5.10 -5.35 8.63
C SER A 45 4.90 -6.81 9.04
N GLU A 46 3.66 -7.29 9.11
CA GLU A 46 3.34 -8.69 9.45
C GLU A 46 3.68 -9.64 8.31
N LEU A 47 3.73 -9.14 7.07
CA LEU A 47 4.20 -9.85 5.89
C LEU A 47 5.73 -9.85 5.74
N GLY A 48 6.46 -9.13 6.59
CA GLY A 48 7.93 -9.06 6.54
C GLY A 48 8.48 -8.31 5.33
N LEU A 49 7.71 -7.35 4.80
CA LEU A 49 8.10 -6.47 3.68
C LEU A 49 8.84 -5.20 4.15
#